data_AF-A0A9N9TAX0-F1
#
_entry.id   AF-A0A9N9TAX0-F1
#
_cell.length_a   1.000
_cell.length_b   1.000
_cell.length_c   1.000
_cell.angle_alpha   90.00
_cell.angle_beta   90.00
_cell.angle_gamma   90.00
#
_symmetry.space_group_name_H-M   'P 1'
#
loop_
_entity.id
_entity.type
_entity.pdbx_description
1 polymer ?
#
loop_
_entity_poly.entity_id
_entity_poly.type
_entity_poly.pdbx_seq_one_letter_code
_entity_poly.pdbx_strand_id
1 'polypeptide(L)'
;MEVDEEMQEIGHTSKKIENISKKEGIREGISAGRDSNFQESFDKGFEEGFKNGFLLGQYRGIVMSQSRQTNVEEKVHPVLENISLGSCEVCKNNDISKDEDNIDNIIEVQSKAFEENIQILKTFYGDITKGDN
;
A
#
# COMPACT_ATOMS: atom_id res chain seq x y z
N MET A 1 20.54 62.79 -5.81
CA MET A 1 19.13 62.41 -6.01
C MET A 1 19.03 61.00 -6.60
N GLU A 2 19.99 60.54 -7.41
CA GLU A 2 20.02 59.15 -7.93
C GLU A 2 20.20 58.05 -6.86
N VAL A 3 21.00 58.29 -5.81
CA VAL A 3 21.30 57.27 -4.78
C VAL A 3 20.06 56.85 -3.96
N ASP A 4 19.09 57.74 -3.78
CA ASP A 4 17.87 57.46 -3.01
C ASP A 4 16.85 56.64 -3.82
N GLU A 5 16.82 56.80 -5.16
CA GLU A 5 15.97 56.03 -6.07
C GLU A 5 16.49 54.59 -6.21
N GLU A 6 17.81 54.40 -6.37
CA GLU A 6 18.42 53.07 -6.42
C GLU A 6 18.20 52.29 -5.11
N MET A 7 18.32 52.96 -3.95
CA MET A 7 18.11 52.32 -2.65
C MET A 7 16.63 51.92 -2.44
N GLN A 8 15.68 52.70 -2.97
CA GLN A 8 14.26 52.32 -2.97
C GLN A 8 13.98 51.12 -3.89
N GLU A 9 14.53 51.10 -5.11
CA GLU A 9 14.35 49.97 -6.04
C GLU A 9 14.91 48.65 -5.49
N ILE A 10 16.07 48.69 -4.83
CA ILE A 10 16.68 47.53 -4.17
C ILE A 10 15.77 47.03 -3.04
N GLY A 11 15.22 47.94 -2.22
CA GLY A 11 14.30 47.58 -1.13
C GLY A 11 13.00 46.93 -1.61
N HIS A 12 12.44 47.42 -2.73
CA HIS A 12 11.25 46.82 -3.36
C HIS A 12 11.56 45.44 -3.95
N THR A 13 12.71 45.29 -4.61
CA THR A 13 13.15 44.03 -5.20
C THR A 13 13.41 42.98 -4.12
N SER A 14 14.05 43.35 -3.01
CA SER A 14 14.31 42.44 -1.89
C SER A 14 13.01 41.93 -1.25
N LYS A 15 12.03 42.81 -1.02
CA LYS A 15 10.70 42.41 -0.50
C LYS A 15 9.95 41.50 -1.48
N LYS A 16 10.10 41.72 -2.78
CA LYS A 16 9.49 40.87 -3.81
C LYS A 16 10.12 39.47 -3.82
N ILE A 17 11.44 39.38 -3.73
CA ILE A 17 12.18 38.11 -3.65
C ILE A 17 11.78 37.35 -2.38
N GLU A 18 11.70 38.02 -1.23
CA GLU A 18 11.27 37.41 0.03
C GLU A 18 9.87 36.80 -0.07
N ASN A 19 8.92 37.53 -0.67
CA ASN A 19 7.55 37.05 -0.85
C ASN A 19 7.45 35.86 -1.82
N ILE A 20 8.26 35.85 -2.88
CA ILE A 20 8.33 34.71 -3.81
C ILE A 20 8.91 33.49 -3.08
N SER A 21 10.03 33.66 -2.37
CA SER A 21 10.69 32.58 -1.63
C SER A 21 9.77 31.98 -0.56
N LYS A 22 8.98 32.80 0.15
CA LYS A 22 7.98 32.32 1.12
C LYS A 22 6.88 31.49 0.45
N LYS A 23 6.36 31.94 -0.69
CA LYS A 23 5.29 31.23 -1.41
C LYS A 23 5.78 29.89 -1.97
N GLU A 24 6.98 29.87 -2.56
CA GLU A 24 7.57 28.65 -3.07
C GLU A 24 7.89 27.67 -1.93
N GLY A 25 8.45 28.15 -0.80
CA GLY A 25 8.70 27.29 0.36
C GLY A 25 7.44 26.67 0.96
N ILE A 26 6.32 27.40 1.00
CA ILE A 26 5.01 26.85 1.43
C ILE A 26 4.51 25.81 0.42
N ARG A 27 4.61 26.10 -0.88
CA ARG A 27 4.19 25.17 -1.93
C ARG A 27 4.99 23.87 -1.88
N GLU A 28 6.31 23.99 -1.76
CA GLU A 28 7.24 22.87 -1.65
C GLU A 28 6.97 22.05 -0.38
N GLY A 29 6.77 22.71 0.77
CA GLY A 29 6.40 22.03 2.01
C GLY A 29 5.07 21.27 1.92
N ILE A 30 4.05 21.84 1.26
CA ILE A 30 2.78 21.15 1.01
C ILE A 30 2.98 19.94 0.10
N SER A 31 3.78 20.07 -0.96
CA SER A 31 4.08 18.97 -1.88
C SER A 31 4.82 17.84 -1.16
N ALA A 32 5.91 18.18 -0.47
CA ALA A 32 6.73 17.22 0.26
C ALA A 32 5.92 16.50 1.36
N GLY A 33 5.05 17.21 2.08
CA GLY A 33 4.15 16.60 3.07
C GLY A 33 3.15 15.63 2.44
N ARG A 34 2.57 15.98 1.28
CA ARG A 34 1.68 15.08 0.54
C ARG A 34 2.41 13.83 0.06
N ASP A 35 3.58 14.01 -0.53
CA ASP A 35 4.38 12.91 -1.08
C ASP A 35 4.84 11.97 0.04
N SER A 36 5.25 12.50 1.19
CA SER A 36 5.61 11.72 2.38
C SER A 36 4.43 10.89 2.90
N ASN A 37 3.26 11.50 3.07
CA ASN A 37 2.07 10.78 3.53
C ASN A 37 1.65 9.68 2.54
N PHE A 38 1.71 9.97 1.24
CA PHE A 38 1.42 8.98 0.20
C PHE A 38 2.40 7.80 0.27
N GLN A 39 3.70 8.06 0.40
CA GLN A 39 4.72 7.02 0.48
C GLN A 39 4.52 6.13 1.71
N GLU A 40 4.28 6.71 2.89
CA GLU A 40 4.04 5.93 4.12
C GLU A 40 2.83 5.00 3.97
N SER A 41 1.74 5.53 3.40
CA SER A 41 0.51 4.77 3.16
C SER A 41 0.73 3.65 2.14
N PHE A 42 1.47 3.94 1.07
CA PHE A 42 1.84 2.97 0.04
C PHE A 42 2.71 1.86 0.62
N ASP A 43 3.72 2.20 1.41
CA ASP A 43 4.65 1.22 2.00
C ASP A 43 3.92 0.24 2.91
N LYS A 44 3.02 0.74 3.78
CA LYS A 44 2.17 -0.10 4.64
C LYS A 44 1.27 -1.04 3.83
N GLY A 45 0.59 -0.50 2.82
CA GLY A 45 -0.29 -1.30 1.96
C GLY A 45 0.48 -2.35 1.15
N PHE A 46 1.68 -1.99 0.68
CA PHE A 46 2.55 -2.90 -0.06
C PHE A 46 3.07 -4.04 0.83
N GLU A 47 3.55 -3.74 2.04
CA GLU A 47 4.02 -4.75 2.99
C GLU A 47 2.95 -5.81 3.28
N GLU A 48 1.74 -5.36 3.64
CA GLU A 48 0.63 -6.25 3.96
C GLU A 48 0.17 -7.04 2.73
N GLY A 49 0.02 -6.38 1.58
CA GLY A 49 -0.35 -7.04 0.32
C GLY A 49 0.66 -8.09 -0.12
N PHE A 50 1.96 -7.79 0.01
CA PHE A 50 3.04 -8.71 -0.35
C PHE A 50 3.04 -9.94 0.57
N LYS A 51 2.97 -9.74 1.89
CA LYS A 51 2.90 -10.82 2.88
C LYS A 51 1.73 -11.76 2.60
N ASN A 52 0.56 -11.19 2.31
CA ASN A 52 -0.66 -11.95 2.06
C ASN A 52 -0.57 -12.74 0.74
N GLY A 53 -0.15 -12.07 -0.34
CA GLY A 53 0.05 -12.70 -1.64
C GLY A 53 1.09 -13.81 -1.61
N PHE A 54 2.19 -13.63 -0.87
CA PHE A 54 3.25 -14.62 -0.76
C PHE A 54 2.75 -15.93 -0.12
N LEU A 55 2.01 -15.84 1.00
CA LEU A 55 1.50 -17.04 1.67
C LEU A 55 0.44 -17.77 0.82
N LEU A 56 -0.47 -17.05 0.17
CA LEU A 56 -1.43 -17.64 -0.77
C LEU A 56 -0.73 -18.32 -1.94
N GLY A 57 0.36 -17.71 -2.44
CA GLY A 57 1.23 -18.29 -3.45
C GLY A 57 1.85 -19.61 -3.02
N GLN A 58 2.29 -19.74 -1.77
CA GLN A 58 2.81 -21.01 -1.24
C GLN A 58 1.75 -22.10 -1.22
N TYR A 59 0.53 -21.81 -0.73
CA TYR A 59 -0.57 -22.77 -0.76
C TYR A 59 -0.89 -23.24 -2.18
N ARG A 60 -1.01 -22.30 -3.12
CA ARG A 60 -1.27 -22.62 -4.53
C ARG A 60 -0.15 -23.46 -5.13
N GLY A 61 1.11 -23.11 -4.87
CA GLY A 61 2.27 -23.87 -5.35
C GLY A 61 2.29 -25.31 -4.84
N ILE A 62 1.95 -25.53 -3.58
CA ILE A 62 1.85 -26.88 -2.98
C ILE A 62 0.75 -27.70 -3.66
N VAL A 63 -0.45 -27.12 -3.80
CA VAL A 63 -1.60 -27.78 -4.46
C VAL A 63 -1.25 -28.16 -5.91
N MET A 64 -0.64 -27.23 -6.66
CA MET A 64 -0.18 -27.48 -8.04
C MET A 64 0.93 -28.53 -8.12
N SER A 65 1.82 -28.59 -7.13
CA SER A 65 2.88 -29.61 -7.09
C SER A 65 2.29 -30.99 -6.81
N GLN A 66 1.35 -31.10 -5.87
CA GLN A 66 0.70 -32.35 -5.51
C GLN A 66 -0.15 -32.92 -6.66
N SER A 67 -0.88 -32.07 -7.39
CA SER A 67 -1.67 -32.49 -8.55
C SER A 67 -0.77 -33.08 -9.65
N ARG A 68 0.38 -32.44 -9.92
CA ARG A 68 1.39 -32.95 -10.88
C ARG A 68 2.00 -34.28 -10.47
N GLN A 69 2.23 -34.50 -9.18
CA GLN A 69 2.81 -35.76 -8.68
C GLN A 69 1.80 -36.92 -8.70
N THR A 70 0.53 -36.63 -8.40
CA THR A 70 -0.51 -37.66 -8.24
C THR A 70 -1.34 -37.91 -9.51
N ASN A 71 -1.20 -37.06 -10.55
CA ASN A 71 -2.06 -37.02 -11.74
C ASN A 71 -3.57 -36.89 -11.41
N VAL A 72 -3.90 -36.38 -10.22
CA VAL A 72 -5.28 -36.09 -9.82
C VAL A 72 -5.60 -34.64 -10.14
N GLU A 73 -6.82 -34.41 -10.62
CA GLU A 73 -7.31 -33.09 -11.00
C GLU A 73 -7.28 -32.11 -9.82
N GLU A 74 -6.84 -30.88 -10.10
CA GLU A 74 -6.58 -29.85 -9.10
C GLU A 74 -7.90 -29.32 -8.51
N LYS A 75 -8.25 -29.76 -7.29
CA LYS A 75 -9.34 -29.13 -6.53
C LYS A 75 -8.83 -27.87 -5.84
N VAL A 76 -8.79 -26.78 -6.60
CA VAL A 76 -8.41 -25.44 -6.11
C VAL A 76 -9.59 -24.83 -5.35
N HIS A 77 -9.37 -24.45 -4.10
CA HIS A 77 -10.34 -23.68 -3.34
C HIS A 77 -10.50 -22.27 -3.94
N PRO A 78 -11.70 -21.66 -4.00
CA PRO A 78 -11.92 -20.35 -4.63
C PRO A 78 -10.97 -19.23 -4.16
N VAL A 79 -10.54 -19.30 -2.89
CA VAL A 79 -9.55 -18.38 -2.29
C VAL A 79 -8.21 -18.36 -3.06
N LEU A 80 -7.83 -19.47 -3.70
CA LEU A 80 -6.56 -19.60 -4.44
C LEU A 80 -6.70 -19.32 -5.95
N GLU A 81 -7.90 -19.02 -6.46
CA GLU A 81 -8.09 -18.71 -7.88
C GLU A 81 -7.39 -17.39 -8.25
N ASN A 82 -7.54 -16.36 -7.42
CA ASN A 82 -7.07 -14.98 -7.66
C ASN A 82 -6.07 -14.49 -6.61
N ILE A 83 -4.94 -15.21 -6.46
CA ILE A 83 -3.89 -14.87 -5.49
C ILE A 83 -3.07 -13.62 -5.86
N SER A 84 -3.11 -13.18 -7.12
CA SER A 84 -2.33 -12.04 -7.62
C SER A 84 -2.68 -10.71 -6.94
N LEU A 85 -3.88 -10.63 -6.36
CA LEU A 85 -4.35 -9.47 -5.61
C LEU A 85 -4.14 -9.62 -4.10
N GLY A 86 -3.51 -10.70 -3.61
CA GLY A 86 -3.15 -10.85 -2.19
C GLY A 86 -4.32 -10.70 -1.22
N SER A 87 -5.53 -11.15 -1.61
CA SER A 87 -6.77 -10.91 -0.86
C SER A 87 -7.06 -9.42 -0.57
N CYS A 88 -6.73 -8.54 -1.51
CA CYS A 88 -7.04 -7.11 -1.44
C CYS A 88 -8.56 -6.87 -1.31
N GLU A 89 -8.99 -6.42 -0.13
CA GLU A 89 -10.40 -6.08 0.13
C GLU A 89 -10.82 -4.76 -0.52
N VAL A 90 -9.90 -3.79 -0.62
CA VAL A 90 -10.12 -2.54 -1.35
C VAL A 90 -10.45 -2.80 -2.83
N CYS A 91 -9.82 -3.81 -3.41
CA CYS A 91 -10.01 -4.19 -4.81
C CYS A 91 -11.36 -4.87 -5.06
N LYS A 92 -11.98 -5.42 -4.02
CA LYS A 92 -13.30 -6.08 -4.08
C LYS A 92 -14.42 -5.07 -3.79
N ASN A 93 -14.20 -4.22 -2.80
CA ASN A 93 -15.20 -3.29 -2.28
C ASN A 93 -14.68 -1.86 -2.34
N ASN A 94 -15.06 -1.13 -3.40
CA ASN A 94 -14.75 0.29 -3.57
C ASN A 94 -15.39 1.21 -2.53
N ASP A 95 -16.22 0.68 -1.63
CA ASP A 95 -16.79 1.43 -0.51
C ASP A 95 -15.82 1.53 0.68
N ILE A 96 -14.87 0.58 0.82
CA ILE A 96 -13.87 0.57 1.90
C ILE A 96 -12.89 1.74 1.74
N SER A 97 -12.64 2.19 0.50
CA SER A 97 -11.78 3.34 0.20
C SER A 97 -12.46 4.70 0.39
N LYS A 98 -13.78 4.74 0.69
CA LYS A 98 -14.51 6.00 0.90
C LYS A 98 -14.33 6.58 2.29
N ASP A 99 -13.90 5.76 3.25
CA ASP A 99 -13.42 6.21 4.55
C ASP A 99 -11.96 6.67 4.37
N GLU A 100 -11.78 7.78 3.64
CA GLU A 100 -10.48 8.29 3.13
C GLU A 100 -9.44 8.62 4.21
N ASP A 101 -9.79 8.55 5.50
CA ASP A 101 -8.97 9.12 6.59
C ASP A 101 -8.23 8.09 7.47
N ASN A 102 -8.42 6.78 7.31
CA ASN A 102 -7.71 5.83 8.18
C ASN A 102 -7.24 4.55 7.47
N ILE A 103 -6.01 4.60 6.96
CA ILE A 103 -5.28 3.46 6.40
C ILE A 103 -5.20 2.30 7.38
N ASP A 104 -5.04 2.56 8.68
CA ASP A 104 -4.92 1.50 9.68
C ASP A 104 -6.21 0.67 9.76
N ASN A 105 -7.39 1.30 9.58
CA ASN A 105 -8.66 0.58 9.49
C ASN A 105 -8.72 -0.31 8.23
N ILE A 106 -8.23 0.20 7.10
CA ILE A 106 -8.20 -0.57 5.84
C ILE A 106 -7.30 -1.79 6.01
N ILE A 107 -6.12 -1.61 6.61
CA ILE A 107 -5.18 -2.69 6.92
C ILE A 107 -5.84 -3.69 7.87
N GLU A 108 -6.51 -3.25 8.94
CA GLU A 108 -7.18 -4.15 9.88
C GLU A 108 -8.25 -5.02 9.19
N VAL A 109 -9.08 -4.42 8.34
CA VAL A 109 -10.10 -5.14 7.56
C VAL A 109 -9.44 -6.17 6.63
N GLN A 110 -8.37 -5.79 5.94
CA GLN A 110 -7.64 -6.68 5.05
C GLN A 110 -6.96 -7.82 5.80
N SER A 111 -6.28 -7.54 6.92
CA SER A 111 -5.63 -8.55 7.75
C SER A 111 -6.64 -9.55 8.29
N LYS A 112 -7.81 -9.09 8.75
CA LYS A 112 -8.87 -9.97 9.25
C LYS A 112 -9.44 -10.88 8.17
N ALA A 113 -9.76 -10.33 6.99
CA ALA A 113 -10.22 -11.11 5.86
C ALA A 113 -9.15 -12.13 5.41
N PHE A 114 -7.88 -11.74 5.45
CA PHE A 114 -6.77 -12.64 5.16
C PHE A 114 -6.65 -13.77 6.18
N GLU A 115 -6.75 -13.49 7.48
CA GLU A 115 -6.72 -14.52 8.53
C GLU A 115 -7.83 -15.56 8.35
N GLU A 116 -9.05 -15.12 8.07
CA GLU A 116 -10.19 -16.01 7.80
C GLU A 116 -9.91 -16.92 6.58
N ASN A 117 -9.38 -16.34 5.50
CA ASN A 117 -8.96 -17.09 4.32
C ASN A 117 -7.87 -18.13 4.64
N ILE A 118 -6.88 -17.76 5.46
CA ILE A 118 -5.82 -18.70 5.87
C ILE A 118 -6.38 -19.82 6.73
N GLN A 119 -7.32 -19.56 7.66
CA GLN A 119 -7.92 -20.63 8.46
C GLN A 119 -8.71 -21.62 7.61
N ILE A 120 -9.42 -21.13 6.60
CA ILE A 120 -10.08 -21.98 5.60
C ILE A 120 -9.02 -22.86 4.92
N LEU A 121 -7.95 -22.26 4.39
CA LEU A 121 -6.90 -23.02 3.70
C LEU A 121 -6.20 -24.04 4.60
N LYS A 122 -5.97 -23.71 5.88
CA LYS A 122 -5.43 -24.65 6.87
C LYS A 122 -6.33 -25.86 7.06
N THR A 123 -7.65 -25.67 7.03
CA THR A 123 -8.64 -26.75 7.14
C THR A 123 -8.64 -27.66 5.92
N PHE A 124 -8.48 -27.09 4.72
CA PHE A 124 -8.50 -27.86 3.46
C PHE A 124 -7.17 -28.54 3.12
N TYR A 125 -6.04 -27.85 3.37
CA TYR A 125 -4.72 -28.25 2.87
C TYR A 125 -3.69 -28.52 3.99
N GLY A 126 -4.04 -28.28 5.25
CA GLY A 126 -3.11 -28.37 6.37
C GLY A 126 -2.32 -27.07 6.59
N ASP A 127 -1.67 -26.96 7.75
CA ASP A 127 -0.92 -25.77 8.13
C ASP A 127 0.51 -25.80 7.57
N ILE A 128 0.77 -24.98 6.55
CA ILE A 128 2.09 -24.85 5.92
C ILE A 128 2.99 -23.80 6.60
N THR A 129 2.46 -23.05 7.59
CA THR A 129 3.21 -22.01 8.32
C THR A 129 4.08 -22.59 9.44
N LYS A 130 3.84 -23.85 9.80
CA LYS A 130 4.72 -24.63 10.66
C LYS A 130 5.74 -25.33 9.76
N GLY A 131 6.89 -24.69 9.54
CA GLY A 131 8.02 -25.38 8.94
C GLY A 131 8.44 -26.53 9.85
N ASP A 132 8.44 -27.75 9.31
CA ASP A 132 9.24 -28.84 9.87
C ASP A 132 10.70 -28.42 9.77
N ASN A 133 11.31 -28.11 10.92
CA ASN A 133 12.77 -28.00 11.08
C ASN A 133 13.40 -29.39 11.07
#